data_AF-A0A507EKV4-F1
#
_entry.id   AF-A0A507EKV4-F1
#
_cell.length_a   1.000
_cell.length_b   1.000
_cell.length_c   1.000
_cell.angle_alpha   90.00
_cell.angle_beta   90.00
_cell.angle_gamma   90.00
#
_symmetry.space_group_name_H-M   'P 1'
#
loop_
_entity.id
_entity.type
_entity.pdbx_description
1 polymer ?
#
loop_
_entity_poly.entity_id
_entity_poly.type
_entity_poly.pdbx_seq_one_letter_code
_entity_poly.pdbx_strand_id
1 'polypeptide(L)'
;MSVASFSAFQPWKKLLYIRQDYPDNYVDESFLEQMQKNVNVRTHYYWTVAHRTCAVTQHISSIMVFTAIFVHLYSGLLSPTTLLMITAVSVFIGYAIWDIIVFRQRLKTTIYRGRIFKSAALLFAILVGLTPILKTLTKEISSDTVWTLTVMMILANLVFHDYSAQDVLRVRYW
;
A
#
# COMPACT_ATOMS: atom_id res chain seq x y z
N MET A 1 32.38 -40.28 -65.00
CA MET A 1 32.69 -39.14 -64.11
C MET A 1 31.37 -38.61 -63.57
N SER A 2 31.04 -38.93 -62.32
CA SER A 2 29.91 -38.33 -61.61
C SER A 2 30.51 -37.63 -60.39
N VAL A 3 30.47 -36.31 -60.40
CA VAL A 3 30.98 -35.47 -59.31
C VAL A 3 30.00 -35.64 -58.16
N ALA A 4 30.45 -36.28 -57.07
CA ALA A 4 29.68 -36.35 -55.84
C ALA A 4 29.43 -34.92 -55.36
N SER A 5 28.18 -34.47 -55.48
CA SER A 5 27.74 -33.21 -54.87
C SER A 5 27.85 -33.38 -53.37
N PHE A 6 28.83 -32.73 -52.75
CA PHE A 6 28.86 -32.56 -51.30
C PHE A 6 27.55 -31.88 -50.90
N SER A 7 26.66 -32.64 -50.27
CA SER A 7 25.46 -32.11 -49.65
C SER A 7 25.92 -31.17 -48.53
N ALA A 8 25.80 -29.86 -48.77
CA ALA A 8 26.02 -28.89 -47.71
C ALA A 8 25.02 -29.20 -46.58
N PHE A 9 25.53 -29.59 -45.42
CA PHE A 9 24.71 -29.81 -44.23
C PHE A 9 23.85 -28.56 -44.00
N GLN A 10 22.55 -28.76 -43.84
CA GLN A 10 21.65 -27.66 -43.51
C GLN A 10 22.02 -27.18 -42.10
N PRO A 11 22.15 -25.86 -41.88
CA PRO A 11 22.49 -25.34 -40.57
C PRO A 11 21.40 -25.71 -39.55
N TRP A 12 21.84 -26.05 -38.33
CA TRP A 12 20.95 -26.37 -37.21
C TRP A 12 19.93 -25.25 -36.97
N LYS A 13 18.70 -25.64 -36.62
CA LYS A 13 17.62 -24.67 -36.34
C LYS A 13 17.09 -24.87 -34.92
N LYS A 14 16.95 -23.76 -34.18
CA LYS A 14 16.39 -23.69 -32.83
C LYS A 14 14.86 -23.83 -32.83
N LEU A 15 14.35 -24.95 -33.33
CA LEU A 15 12.94 -25.32 -33.28
C LEU A 15 12.82 -26.67 -32.58
N LEU A 16 11.95 -26.73 -31.58
CA LEU A 16 11.67 -27.96 -30.85
C LEU A 16 10.87 -28.93 -31.74
N TYR A 17 11.12 -30.24 -31.62
CA TYR A 17 10.39 -31.33 -32.28
C TYR A 17 10.51 -31.46 -33.82
N ILE A 18 11.51 -30.86 -34.44
CA ILE A 18 11.82 -31.08 -35.87
C ILE A 18 12.92 -32.15 -35.98
N ARG A 19 12.76 -33.11 -36.90
CA ARG A 19 13.86 -34.04 -37.23
C ARG A 19 14.94 -33.30 -38.01
N GLN A 20 16.15 -33.25 -37.45
CA GLN A 20 17.34 -32.63 -38.04
C GLN A 20 18.50 -33.62 -37.94
N ASP A 21 19.48 -33.53 -38.84
CA ASP A 21 20.65 -34.43 -38.89
C ASP A 21 21.72 -34.05 -37.84
N TYR A 22 21.29 -33.84 -36.59
CA TYR A 22 22.13 -33.50 -35.45
C TYR A 22 21.82 -34.44 -34.27
N PRO A 23 22.82 -34.87 -33.48
CA PRO A 23 22.58 -35.74 -32.34
C PRO A 23 21.75 -35.03 -31.26
N ASP A 24 20.99 -35.78 -30.46
CA ASP A 24 20.06 -35.22 -29.46
C ASP A 24 20.73 -34.32 -28.41
N ASN A 25 22.04 -34.48 -28.19
CA ASN A 25 22.85 -33.68 -27.27
C ASN A 25 23.63 -32.55 -27.95
N TYR A 26 23.36 -32.27 -29.22
CA TYR A 26 23.99 -31.17 -29.94
C TYR A 26 23.51 -29.81 -29.40
N VAL A 27 24.47 -28.95 -29.09
CA VAL A 27 24.24 -27.55 -28.72
C VAL A 27 24.96 -26.69 -29.76
N ASP A 28 24.23 -25.77 -30.37
CA ASP A 28 24.78 -24.87 -31.38
C ASP A 28 25.77 -23.87 -30.78
N GLU A 29 26.77 -23.46 -31.55
CA GLU A 29 27.79 -22.50 -31.09
C GLU A 29 27.18 -21.14 -30.72
N SER A 30 26.08 -20.74 -31.38
CA SER A 30 25.35 -19.50 -31.07
C SER A 30 24.45 -19.60 -29.82
N PHE A 31 24.35 -20.77 -29.17
CA PHE A 31 23.48 -20.98 -28.02
C PHE A 31 23.81 -20.04 -26.86
N LEU A 32 25.10 -19.90 -26.54
CA LEU A 32 25.56 -19.01 -25.48
C LEU A 32 25.43 -17.54 -25.89
N GLU A 33 25.53 -17.23 -27.18
CA GLU A 33 25.32 -15.87 -27.71
C GLU A 33 23.86 -15.42 -27.55
N GLN A 34 22.92 -16.35 -27.66
CA GLN A 34 21.49 -16.11 -27.46
C GLN A 34 21.07 -16.18 -25.99
N MET A 35 22.01 -16.38 -25.05
CA MET A 35 21.71 -16.44 -23.63
C MET A 35 21.39 -15.03 -23.11
N GLN A 36 20.11 -14.73 -22.97
CA GLN A 36 19.70 -13.49 -22.33
C GLN A 36 19.73 -13.65 -20.80
N LYS A 37 20.66 -12.95 -20.14
CA LYS A 37 20.67 -12.81 -18.67
C LYS A 37 19.91 -11.54 -18.28
N ASN A 38 19.12 -11.60 -17.21
CA ASN A 38 18.50 -10.41 -16.59
C ASN A 38 17.50 -9.63 -17.47
N VAL A 39 16.80 -10.31 -18.38
CA VAL A 39 15.82 -9.69 -19.32
C VAL A 39 14.80 -8.78 -18.64
N ASN A 40 14.42 -9.09 -17.40
CA ASN A 40 13.42 -8.35 -16.62
C ASN A 40 13.96 -7.78 -15.30
N VAL A 41 15.28 -7.58 -15.15
CA VAL A 41 15.81 -6.98 -13.93
C VAL A 41 15.41 -5.50 -13.86
N ARG A 42 14.48 -5.20 -12.95
CA ARG A 42 14.09 -3.83 -12.63
C ARG A 42 15.06 -3.29 -11.59
N THR A 43 15.85 -2.28 -11.96
CA THR A 43 16.70 -1.56 -11.01
C THR A 43 15.82 -0.60 -10.20
N HIS A 44 15.65 -0.86 -8.92
CA HIS A 44 14.92 0.03 -8.01
C HIS A 44 15.88 1.01 -7.36
N TYR A 45 15.61 2.32 -7.46
CA TYR A 45 16.33 3.33 -6.71
C TYR A 45 15.98 3.25 -5.22
N TYR A 46 16.99 3.24 -4.35
CA TYR A 46 16.82 3.13 -2.89
C TYR A 46 15.76 4.10 -2.34
N TRP A 47 15.85 5.38 -2.70
CA TRP A 47 14.93 6.42 -2.22
C TRP A 47 13.48 6.21 -2.65
N THR A 48 13.26 5.68 -3.85
CA THR A 48 11.92 5.37 -4.34
C THR A 48 11.30 4.23 -3.54
N VAL A 49 12.08 3.21 -3.21
CA VAL A 49 11.63 2.09 -2.37
C VAL A 49 11.40 2.57 -0.94
N ALA A 50 12.31 3.38 -0.39
CA ALA A 50 12.18 3.93 0.98
C ALA A 50 10.90 4.78 1.15
N HIS A 51 10.60 5.65 0.18
CA HIS A 51 9.35 6.42 0.21
C HIS A 51 8.11 5.51 0.09
N ARG A 52 8.20 4.41 -0.67
CA ARG A 52 7.09 3.45 -0.79
C ARG A 52 6.87 2.67 0.51
N THR A 53 7.94 2.25 1.18
CA THR A 53 7.84 1.61 2.49
C THR A 53 7.28 2.55 3.56
N CYS A 54 7.37 3.87 3.37
CA CYS A 54 6.80 4.85 4.28
C CYS A 54 5.29 4.63 4.50
N ALA A 55 4.53 4.32 3.45
CA ALA A 55 3.09 4.07 3.56
C ALA A 55 2.76 2.88 4.49
N VAL A 56 3.54 1.80 4.37
CA VAL A 56 3.43 0.62 5.24
C VAL A 56 3.79 0.97 6.67
N THR A 57 4.91 1.67 6.88
CA THR A 57 5.35 2.09 8.22
C THR A 57 4.38 3.06 8.87
N GLN A 58 3.75 3.96 8.10
CA GLN A 58 2.72 4.88 8.58
C GLN A 58 1.51 4.11 9.07
N HIS A 59 1.07 3.09 8.34
CA HIS A 59 -0.06 2.29 8.77
C HIS A 59 0.25 1.52 10.06
N ILE A 60 1.40 0.85 10.13
CA ILE A 60 1.83 0.14 11.36
C ILE A 60 1.93 1.13 12.53
N SER A 61 2.50 2.31 12.30
CA SER A 61 2.58 3.38 13.30
C SER A 61 1.19 3.81 13.80
N SER A 62 0.22 3.97 12.90
CA SER A 62 -1.17 4.28 13.26
C SER A 62 -1.79 3.21 14.17
N ILE A 63 -1.60 1.93 13.85
CA ILE A 63 -2.07 0.81 14.69
C ILE A 63 -1.41 0.85 16.06
N MET A 64 -0.09 1.08 16.11
CA MET A 64 0.65 1.16 17.37
C MET A 64 0.19 2.33 18.24
N VAL A 65 -0.02 3.51 17.65
CA VAL A 65 -0.54 4.69 18.35
C VAL A 65 -1.95 4.43 18.87
N PHE A 66 -2.83 3.86 18.06
CA PHE A 66 -4.18 3.49 18.49
C PHE A 66 -4.16 2.52 19.67
N THR A 67 -3.35 1.46 19.59
CA THR A 67 -3.20 0.46 20.65
C THR A 67 -2.62 1.08 21.91
N ALA A 68 -1.62 1.95 21.79
CA ALA A 68 -1.04 2.67 22.92
C ALA A 68 -2.09 3.54 23.62
N ILE A 69 -2.87 4.34 22.87
CA ILE A 69 -3.94 5.18 23.42
C ILE A 69 -4.97 4.31 24.13
N PHE A 70 -5.40 3.19 23.53
CA PHE A 70 -6.34 2.26 24.15
C PHE A 70 -5.84 1.71 25.49
N VAL A 71 -4.60 1.24 25.56
CA VAL A 71 -4.00 0.70 26.80
C VAL A 71 -3.88 1.77 27.89
N HIS A 72 -3.47 2.99 27.53
CA HIS A 72 -3.35 4.08 28.50
C HIS A 72 -4.71 4.59 28.98
N LEU A 73 -5.75 4.52 28.13
CA LEU A 73 -7.12 4.85 28.52
C LEU A 73 -7.70 3.77 29.42
N TYR A 74 -7.46 2.49 29.13
CA TYR A 74 -7.93 1.37 29.94
C TYR A 74 -7.28 1.31 31.33
N SER A 75 -5.98 1.64 31.42
CA SER A 75 -5.25 1.71 32.70
C SER A 75 -5.55 2.95 33.54
N GLY A 76 -6.36 3.89 33.04
CA GLY A 76 -6.73 5.12 33.74
C GLY A 76 -5.60 6.16 33.85
N LEU A 77 -4.45 5.93 33.21
CA LEU A 77 -3.32 6.87 33.16
C LEU A 77 -3.64 8.12 32.33
N LEU A 78 -4.48 7.97 31.30
CA LEU A 78 -4.93 9.06 30.43
C LEU A 78 -6.41 9.36 30.69
N SER A 79 -6.70 10.58 31.15
CA SER A 79 -8.10 11.03 31.29
C SER A 79 -8.74 11.24 29.91
N PRO A 80 -10.00 10.80 29.69
CA PRO A 80 -10.72 11.04 28.44
C PRO A 80 -10.75 12.52 28.03
N THR A 81 -10.86 13.43 29.00
CA THR A 81 -10.89 14.87 28.73
C THR A 81 -9.56 15.40 28.22
N THR A 82 -8.44 14.91 28.74
CA THR A 82 -7.10 15.29 28.27
C THR A 82 -6.84 14.83 26.84
N LEU A 83 -7.29 13.63 26.48
CA LEU A 83 -7.20 13.12 25.10
C LEU A 83 -8.00 14.00 24.13
N LEU A 84 -9.22 14.39 24.50
CA LEU A 84 -10.04 15.30 23.69
C LEU A 84 -9.38 16.66 23.51
N MET A 85 -8.75 17.21 24.54
CA MET A 85 -8.03 18.48 24.43
C MET A 85 -6.82 18.37 23.48
N ILE A 86 -6.02 17.31 23.61
CA ILE A 86 -4.86 17.07 22.73
C ILE A 86 -5.30 16.95 21.27
N THR A 87 -6.35 16.16 21.01
CA THR A 87 -6.88 15.97 19.65
C THR A 87 -7.47 17.27 19.09
N ALA A 88 -8.19 18.05 19.88
CA ALA A 88 -8.73 19.35 19.47
C ALA A 88 -7.61 20.34 19.10
N VAL A 89 -6.56 20.43 19.92
CA VAL A 89 -5.38 21.27 19.65
C VAL A 89 -4.67 20.80 18.38
N SER A 90 -4.48 19.49 18.21
CA SER A 90 -3.86 18.92 17.01
C SER A 90 -4.64 19.26 15.73
N VAL A 91 -5.98 19.15 15.76
CA VAL A 91 -6.84 19.49 14.61
C VAL A 91 -6.75 20.99 14.32
N PHE A 92 -6.75 21.84 15.33
CA PHE A 92 -6.62 23.29 15.16
C PHE A 92 -5.29 23.67 14.52
N ILE A 93 -4.18 23.08 15.00
CA ILE A 93 -2.84 23.29 14.41
C ILE A 93 -2.81 22.81 12.95
N GLY A 94 -3.36 21.62 12.68
CA GLY A 94 -3.44 21.08 11.32
C GLY A 94 -4.23 21.99 10.37
N TYR A 95 -5.35 22.55 10.84
CA TYR A 95 -6.12 23.52 10.07
C TYR A 95 -5.36 24.82 9.82
N ALA A 96 -4.64 25.34 10.82
CA ALA A 96 -3.82 26.54 10.68
C ALA A 96 -2.68 26.34 9.66
N ILE A 97 -1.99 25.19 9.70
CA ILE A 97 -0.96 24.84 8.72
C ILE A 97 -1.56 24.74 7.31
N TRP A 98 -2.71 24.08 7.16
CA TRP A 98 -3.41 24.02 5.88
C TRP A 98 -3.74 25.41 5.36
N ASP A 99 -4.26 26.29 6.22
CA ASP A 99 -4.60 27.66 5.84
C ASP A 99 -3.37 28.45 5.36
N ILE A 100 -2.22 28.32 6.03
CA ILE A 100 -0.94 28.94 5.63
C ILE A 100 -0.47 28.41 4.27
N ILE A 101 -0.51 27.10 4.06
CA ILE A 101 -0.08 26.47 2.80
C ILE A 101 -0.97 26.93 1.64
N VAL A 102 -2.29 26.94 1.86
CA VAL A 102 -3.25 27.32 0.82
C VAL A 102 -3.24 28.82 0.55
N PHE A 103 -3.04 29.66 1.58
CA PHE A 103 -2.83 31.11 1.43
C PHE A 103 -1.66 31.40 0.49
N ARG A 104 -0.55 30.65 0.64
CA ARG A 104 0.62 30.76 -0.25
C ARG A 104 0.33 30.39 -1.70
N GLN A 105 -0.68 29.56 -1.95
CA GLN A 105 -1.02 29.04 -3.27
C GLN A 105 -2.16 29.79 -4.00
N ARG A 106 -2.75 30.86 -3.41
CA ARG A 106 -3.89 31.65 -3.98
C ARG A 106 -5.05 30.83 -4.56
N LEU A 107 -5.26 29.61 -4.09
CA LEU A 107 -6.31 28.71 -4.60
C LEU A 107 -7.71 29.16 -4.12
N LYS A 108 -8.75 28.76 -4.87
CA LYS A 108 -10.18 29.06 -4.60
C LYS A 108 -10.67 28.42 -3.29
N THR A 109 -10.26 28.96 -2.15
CA THR A 109 -10.46 28.42 -0.79
C THR A 109 -11.92 28.32 -0.35
N THR A 110 -12.78 29.23 -0.80
CA THR A 110 -14.21 29.29 -0.39
C THR A 110 -14.96 28.00 -0.68
N ILE A 111 -14.72 27.37 -1.84
CA ILE A 111 -15.42 26.14 -2.24
C ILE A 111 -14.98 24.96 -1.35
N TYR A 112 -13.68 24.85 -1.06
CA TYR A 112 -13.13 23.77 -0.24
C TYR A 112 -13.55 23.90 1.23
N ARG A 113 -13.57 25.11 1.79
CA ARG A 113 -14.02 25.37 3.17
C ARG A 113 -15.46 24.93 3.40
N GLY A 114 -16.37 25.26 2.47
CA GLY A 114 -17.78 24.83 2.55
C GLY A 114 -17.94 23.30 2.48
N ARG A 115 -17.14 22.63 1.64
CA ARG A 115 -17.15 21.16 1.55
C ARG A 115 -16.65 20.51 2.84
N ILE A 116 -15.56 21.02 3.41
CA ILE A 116 -14.98 20.53 4.67
C ILE A 116 -15.98 20.73 5.81
N PHE A 117 -16.55 21.92 5.94
CA PHE A 117 -17.54 22.21 6.97
C PHE A 117 -18.77 21.31 6.84
N LYS A 118 -19.31 21.14 5.62
CA LYS A 118 -20.43 20.24 5.37
C LYS A 118 -20.09 18.80 5.76
N SER A 119 -18.90 18.31 5.41
CA SER A 119 -18.46 16.96 5.79
C SER A 119 -18.28 16.81 7.30
N ALA A 120 -17.69 17.81 7.97
CA ALA A 120 -17.48 17.80 9.41
C ALA A 120 -18.82 17.84 10.17
N ALA A 121 -19.76 18.69 9.73
CA ALA A 121 -21.10 18.77 10.30
C ALA A 121 -21.86 17.44 10.13
N LEU A 122 -21.75 16.81 8.96
CA LEU A 122 -22.36 15.50 8.70
C LEU A 122 -21.76 14.41 9.59
N LEU A 123 -20.43 14.35 9.70
CA LEU A 123 -19.75 13.38 10.57
C LEU A 123 -20.11 13.61 12.04
N PHE A 124 -20.17 14.87 12.50
CA PHE A 124 -20.57 15.21 13.86
C PHE A 124 -22.03 14.82 14.14
N ALA A 125 -22.94 15.10 13.21
CA ALA A 125 -24.35 14.72 13.34
C ALA A 125 -24.52 13.20 13.46
N ILE A 126 -23.82 12.43 12.61
CA ILE A 126 -23.82 10.97 12.68
C ILE A 126 -23.23 10.49 14.01
N LEU A 127 -22.12 11.09 14.47
CA LEU A 127 -21.49 10.71 15.73
C LEU A 127 -22.42 10.93 16.92
N VAL A 128 -23.05 12.10 17.01
CA VAL A 128 -24.02 12.43 18.08
C VAL A 128 -25.24 11.51 18.01
N GLY A 129 -25.77 11.25 16.82
CA GLY A 129 -26.91 10.34 16.64
C GLY A 129 -26.60 8.88 17.01
N LEU A 130 -25.38 8.41 16.72
CA LEU A 130 -24.92 7.06 17.06
C LEU A 130 -24.43 6.91 18.50
N THR A 131 -24.05 8.00 19.17
CA THR A 131 -23.55 7.99 20.56
C THR A 131 -24.45 7.21 21.53
N PRO A 132 -25.78 7.41 21.59
CA PRO A 132 -26.64 6.64 22.51
C PRO A 132 -26.69 5.15 22.17
N ILE A 133 -26.65 4.80 20.88
CA ILE A 133 -26.65 3.40 20.41
C ILE A 133 -25.35 2.71 20.84
N LEU A 134 -24.21 3.36 20.56
CA LEU A 134 -22.88 2.88 20.98
C LEU A 134 -22.80 2.72 22.49
N LYS A 135 -23.29 3.70 23.26
CA LYS A 135 -23.28 3.63 24.73
C LYS A 135 -24.13 2.49 25.26
N THR A 136 -25.30 2.27 24.69
CA THR A 136 -26.22 1.21 25.11
C THR A 136 -25.63 -0.16 24.82
N LEU A 137 -25.11 -0.37 23.60
CA LEU A 137 -24.50 -1.65 23.22
C LEU A 137 -23.22 -1.93 24.01
N THR A 138 -22.35 -0.93 24.19
CA THR A 138 -21.05 -1.10 24.87
C THR A 138 -21.22 -1.38 26.37
N LYS A 139 -22.33 -0.95 26.98
CA LYS A 139 -22.62 -1.24 28.40
C LYS A 139 -22.78 -2.73 28.67
N GLU A 140 -23.27 -3.49 27.70
CA GLU A 140 -23.53 -4.93 27.80
C GLU A 140 -22.28 -5.79 27.49
N ILE A 141 -21.16 -5.18 27.06
CA ILE A 141 -19.95 -5.90 26.65
C ILE A 141 -18.98 -6.04 27.83
N SER A 142 -18.49 -7.26 28.06
CA SER A 142 -17.47 -7.54 29.08
C SER A 142 -16.07 -7.11 28.64
N SER A 143 -15.20 -6.76 29.59
CA SER A 143 -13.84 -6.30 29.31
C SER A 143 -12.99 -7.33 28.55
N ASP A 144 -13.11 -8.62 28.88
CA ASP A 144 -12.36 -9.70 28.20
C ASP A 144 -12.73 -9.80 26.71
N THR A 145 -14.02 -9.58 26.42
CA THR A 145 -14.53 -9.55 25.04
C THR A 145 -14.00 -8.33 24.29
N VAL A 146 -13.90 -7.15 24.93
CA VAL A 146 -13.31 -5.96 24.32
C VAL A 146 -11.87 -6.19 23.89
N TRP A 147 -11.05 -6.81 24.74
CA TRP A 147 -9.67 -7.16 24.40
C TRP A 147 -9.59 -8.14 23.24
N THR A 148 -10.39 -9.21 23.28
CA THR A 148 -10.43 -10.23 22.22
C THR A 148 -10.85 -9.62 20.88
N LEU A 149 -11.94 -8.84 20.87
CA LEU A 149 -12.45 -8.18 19.67
C LEU A 149 -11.47 -7.14 19.12
N THR A 150 -10.79 -6.39 19.99
CA THR A 150 -9.79 -5.38 19.58
C THR A 150 -8.61 -6.05 18.90
N VAL A 151 -8.06 -7.13 19.46
CA VAL A 151 -6.96 -7.89 18.86
C VAL A 151 -7.37 -8.49 17.51
N MET A 152 -8.55 -9.10 17.43
CA MET A 152 -9.06 -9.67 16.19
C MET A 152 -9.28 -8.60 15.11
N MET A 153 -9.82 -7.44 15.48
CA MET A 153 -10.06 -6.35 14.54
C MET A 153 -8.75 -5.73 14.04
N ILE A 154 -7.75 -5.57 14.92
CA ILE A 154 -6.41 -5.10 14.53
C ILE A 154 -5.74 -6.10 13.60
N LEU A 155 -5.83 -7.39 13.89
CA LEU A 155 -5.26 -8.44 13.05
C LEU A 155 -5.93 -8.47 11.68
N ALA A 156 -7.26 -8.40 11.64
CA ALA A 156 -8.01 -8.30 10.38
C ALA A 156 -7.59 -7.04 9.59
N ASN A 157 -7.48 -5.89 10.26
CA ASN A 157 -7.05 -4.66 9.63
C ASN A 157 -5.63 -4.77 9.06
N LEU A 158 -4.69 -5.39 9.78
CA LEU A 158 -3.33 -5.64 9.31
C LEU A 158 -3.28 -6.59 8.09
N VAL A 159 -4.17 -7.58 8.02
CA VAL A 159 -4.20 -8.55 6.91
C VAL A 159 -4.90 -7.99 5.67
N PHE A 160 -6.00 -7.27 5.85
CA PHE A 160 -6.86 -6.81 4.74
C PHE A 160 -6.54 -5.40 4.26
N HIS A 161 -5.68 -4.64 4.95
CA HIS A 161 -5.32 -3.33 4.48
C HIS A 161 -4.49 -3.42 3.19
N ASP A 162 -4.93 -2.70 2.17
CA ASP A 162 -4.19 -2.59 0.93
C ASP A 162 -2.93 -1.74 1.17
N TYR A 163 -1.78 -2.39 1.26
CA TYR A 163 -0.48 -1.74 1.36
C TYR A 163 0.07 -1.31 0.00
N SER A 164 -0.69 -1.52 -1.07
CA SER A 164 -0.29 -1.12 -2.42
C SER A 164 -0.14 0.40 -2.48
N ALA A 165 1.10 0.84 -2.62
CA ALA A 165 1.40 2.20 -3.03
C ALA A 165 1.04 2.32 -4.52
N GLN A 166 -0.21 2.72 -4.81
CA GLN A 166 -0.78 2.92 -6.15
C GLN A 166 0.27 2.96 -7.27
N ASP A 167 0.44 1.82 -7.94
CA ASP A 167 1.29 1.73 -9.12
C ASP A 167 0.64 2.50 -10.27
N VAL A 168 1.01 3.78 -10.42
CA VAL A 168 0.99 4.44 -11.74
C VAL A 168 2.25 4.00 -12.50
N LEU A 169 2.49 2.68 -12.57
CA LEU A 169 3.35 2.14 -13.61
C LEU A 169 2.50 2.13 -14.88
N ARG A 170 2.45 3.30 -15.53
CA ARG A 170 2.05 3.40 -16.93
C ARG A 170 3.13 2.63 -17.71
N VAL A 171 3.00 1.31 -17.77
CA VAL A 171 3.80 0.44 -18.62
C VAL A 171 3.40 0.80 -20.04
N ARG A 172 4.14 1.73 -20.62
CA ARG A 172 4.08 2.02 -22.05
C ARG A 172 4.76 0.85 -22.73
N TYR A 173 3.97 -0.18 -23.05
CA TYR A 173 4.37 -1.18 -24.02
C TYR A 173 4.61 -0.44 -25.34
N TRP A 174 5.81 -0.57 -25.88
CA TRP A 174 6.11 -0.33 -27.28
C TRP A 174 5.78 -1.60 -28.04
#